data_AF-A0A936WS35-F1
#
_entry.id   AF-A0A936WS35-F1
#
_cell.length_a   1.000
_cell.length_b   1.000
_cell.length_c   1.000
_cell.angle_alpha   90.00
_cell.angle_beta   90.00
_cell.angle_gamma   90.00
#
_symmetry.space_group_name_H-M   'P 1'
#
loop_
_entity.id
_entity.type
_entity.pdbx_description
1 polymer ?
#
loop_
_entity_poly.entity_id
_entity_poly.type
_entity_poly.pdbx_seq_one_letter_code
_entity_poly.pdbx_strand_id
1 'polypeptide(L)'
;MGRDHARVLADPDRLRADPDRLRTALDRLLAEPDRLLAELDRLLAELDRLLAELDRVLAELDRLLADLDRLRTELDRVLAEPDRLRTELDRVLAELDRLLAELDRVLVELDRVLAEPDRLLAELDRLLAELDRLLAELDRLLAELDRVLVELDRVLAELDRVLAELDRVRTEPDRLRTEPDRLLAELDRLLAELDRLLAELDRVLAEPDRLLAELDRLLAELDRVGADPDRIRRRHARDPGIGQVLIRRCGRSPGDAGAIPDPIGSMPTGGVDPPLNGGEGPCRTGDAPLAPDRSPPLLRLHKPTAWSSLNGHNHMARSIYTVRLGIAGITPTALVEKGRNNVAMLTGNLAFATPTPTLLTITAACDAADAANQAYDFNRGKVEKQTRDKRSAELLNLIRVLGGYVQAHCNNDKDLILSTGFDVRRRSEPLGPLAAPKNVQALVTPFPGTLKVRWSGVRGRSIYVLEMTAIDPLDPSGWKVQVKGGKNRYEITGLDSNTVYTFRVTALGTAGASPVSDIASAKAA
;
A
#
# COMPACT_ATOMS: atom_id res chain seq x y z
N MET A 1 -144.04 -114.16 30.75
CA MET A 1 -145.05 -114.10 29.66
C MET A 1 -144.53 -113.06 28.68
N GLY A 2 -144.23 -113.30 27.41
CA GLY A 2 -144.71 -114.36 26.51
C GLY A 2 -145.48 -113.66 25.37
N ARG A 3 -145.09 -113.94 24.11
CA ARG A 3 -145.35 -113.16 22.86
C ARG A 3 -144.28 -112.10 22.56
N ASP A 4 -143.60 -112.05 21.41
CA ASP A 4 -143.73 -112.87 20.18
C ASP A 4 -142.38 -113.26 19.55
N HIS A 5 -142.22 -114.55 19.24
CA HIS A 5 -141.17 -115.07 18.34
C HIS A 5 -141.54 -114.77 16.88
N ALA A 6 -141.25 -113.55 16.40
CA ALA A 6 -141.52 -113.18 15.00
C ALA A 6 -140.57 -112.12 14.43
N ARG A 7 -139.27 -112.17 14.75
CA ARG A 7 -138.25 -111.32 14.08
C ARG A 7 -136.81 -111.86 14.10
N VAL A 8 -136.65 -113.16 13.82
CA VAL A 8 -135.35 -113.77 13.50
C VAL A 8 -135.39 -114.34 12.08
N LEU A 9 -135.49 -113.46 11.10
CA LEU A 9 -135.03 -113.71 9.74
C LEU A 9 -134.38 -112.42 9.23
N ALA A 10 -133.07 -112.52 9.01
CA ALA A 10 -132.18 -111.66 8.23
C ALA A 10 -132.61 -110.20 7.98
N ASP A 11 -131.86 -109.27 8.57
CA ASP A 11 -131.49 -108.05 7.85
C ASP A 11 -129.99 -107.74 8.08
N PRO A 12 -129.10 -108.23 7.20
CA PRO A 12 -127.68 -107.88 7.20
C PRO A 12 -127.42 -106.41 6.82
N ASP A 13 -128.43 -105.68 6.32
CA ASP A 13 -128.23 -104.41 5.66
C ASP A 13 -128.14 -103.22 6.63
N ARG A 14 -128.37 -103.43 7.93
CA ARG A 14 -128.03 -102.43 8.98
C ARG A 14 -126.53 -102.26 9.23
N LEU A 15 -125.69 -103.13 8.66
CA LEU A 15 -124.24 -102.90 8.50
C LEU A 15 -123.87 -102.39 7.09
N ARG A 16 -124.86 -102.26 6.18
CA ARG A 16 -124.73 -101.72 4.80
C ARG A 16 -125.42 -100.38 4.61
N ALA A 17 -126.04 -99.82 5.63
CA ALA A 17 -126.37 -98.41 5.77
C ALA A 17 -125.48 -97.84 6.89
N ASP A 18 -124.40 -97.12 6.63
CA ASP A 18 -124.11 -96.30 5.44
C ASP A 18 -122.58 -96.37 5.16
N PRO A 19 -122.13 -97.24 4.24
CA PRO A 19 -120.70 -97.40 3.93
C PRO A 19 -120.10 -96.12 3.38
N ASP A 20 -120.90 -95.24 2.75
CA ASP A 20 -120.44 -93.94 2.28
C ASP A 20 -120.20 -92.96 3.44
N ARG A 21 -120.91 -93.05 4.56
CA ARG A 21 -120.54 -92.33 5.81
C ARG A 21 -119.29 -92.87 6.46
N LEU A 22 -119.14 -94.19 6.57
CA LEU A 22 -117.92 -94.78 7.13
C LEU A 22 -116.71 -94.49 6.25
N ARG A 23 -116.89 -94.51 4.92
CA ARG A 23 -115.91 -94.06 3.94
C ARG A 23 -115.63 -92.57 4.08
N THR A 24 -116.62 -91.69 4.18
CA THR A 24 -116.40 -90.25 4.42
C THR A 24 -115.67 -89.97 5.74
N ALA A 25 -115.92 -90.77 6.78
CA ALA A 25 -115.22 -90.66 8.06
C ALA A 25 -113.77 -91.17 7.94
N LEU A 26 -113.54 -92.28 7.23
CA LEU A 26 -112.22 -92.81 6.92
C LEU A 26 -111.42 -91.86 6.04
N ASP A 27 -112.02 -91.31 4.98
CA ASP A 27 -111.42 -90.32 4.08
C ASP A 27 -111.01 -89.04 4.83
N ARG A 28 -111.81 -88.60 5.82
CA ARG A 28 -111.44 -87.49 6.72
C ARG A 28 -110.27 -87.84 7.65
N LEU A 29 -110.28 -89.05 8.21
CA LEU A 29 -109.26 -89.53 9.14
C LEU A 29 -107.95 -89.92 8.43
N LEU A 30 -108.00 -90.19 7.13
CA LEU A 30 -106.82 -90.32 6.24
C LEU A 30 -106.31 -88.94 5.78
N ALA A 31 -107.20 -87.98 5.52
CA ALA A 31 -106.83 -86.61 5.16
C ALA A 31 -106.28 -85.76 6.34
N GLU A 32 -106.46 -86.20 7.58
CA GLU A 32 -105.92 -85.52 8.77
C GLU A 32 -104.39 -85.69 8.91
N PRO A 33 -103.82 -86.90 8.80
CA PRO A 33 -102.38 -87.10 8.57
C PRO A 33 -101.81 -86.28 7.42
N ASP A 34 -102.46 -86.26 6.25
CA ASP A 34 -101.98 -85.49 5.09
C ASP A 34 -101.94 -83.98 5.37
N ARG A 35 -102.90 -83.45 6.15
CA ARG A 35 -102.91 -82.05 6.59
C ARG A 35 -101.80 -81.76 7.59
N LEU A 36 -101.57 -82.65 8.55
CA LEU A 36 -100.50 -82.51 9.55
C LEU A 36 -99.12 -82.61 8.90
N LEU A 37 -98.94 -83.46 7.90
CA LEU A 37 -97.73 -83.51 7.07
C LEU A 37 -97.54 -82.20 6.30
N ALA A 38 -98.59 -81.69 5.64
CA ALA A 38 -98.52 -80.40 4.94
C ALA A 38 -98.30 -79.19 5.89
N GLU A 39 -98.63 -79.30 7.17
CA GLU A 39 -98.30 -78.31 8.21
C GLU A 39 -96.86 -78.46 8.70
N LEU A 40 -96.38 -79.69 8.90
CA LEU A 40 -94.98 -79.98 9.21
C LEU A 40 -94.03 -79.52 8.09
N ASP A 41 -94.36 -79.79 6.82
CA ASP A 41 -93.57 -79.35 5.67
C ASP A 41 -93.48 -77.81 5.59
N ARG A 42 -94.54 -77.09 5.97
CA ARG A 42 -94.51 -75.62 6.07
C ARG A 42 -93.61 -75.14 7.20
N LEU A 43 -93.70 -75.75 8.38
CA LEU A 43 -92.87 -75.41 9.53
C LEU A 43 -91.38 -75.73 9.27
N LEU A 44 -91.07 -76.80 8.54
CA LEU A 44 -89.72 -77.12 8.09
C LEU A 44 -89.22 -76.09 7.07
N ALA A 45 -90.03 -75.71 6.09
CA ALA A 45 -89.66 -74.64 5.14
C ALA A 45 -89.48 -73.26 5.81
N GLU A 46 -90.22 -72.97 6.88
CA GLU A 46 -90.05 -71.78 7.70
C GLU A 46 -88.76 -71.84 8.54
N LEU A 47 -88.44 -73.01 9.12
CA LEU A 47 -87.19 -73.24 9.83
C LEU A 47 -85.96 -73.11 8.91
N ASP A 48 -85.99 -73.73 7.73
CA ASP A 48 -84.93 -73.62 6.72
C ASP A 48 -84.71 -72.16 6.29
N ARG A 49 -85.80 -71.40 6.15
CA ARG A 49 -85.74 -69.96 5.87
C ARG A 49 -85.09 -69.19 7.01
N LEU A 50 -85.47 -69.45 8.26
CA LEU A 50 -84.90 -68.79 9.45
C LEU A 50 -83.41 -69.13 9.63
N LEU A 51 -83.00 -70.37 9.34
CA LEU A 51 -81.59 -70.77 9.32
C LEU A 51 -80.82 -70.02 8.22
N ALA A 52 -81.37 -69.91 7.01
CA ALA A 52 -80.75 -69.14 5.93
C ALA A 52 -80.72 -67.62 6.21
N GLU A 53 -81.63 -67.09 7.03
CA GLU A 53 -81.58 -65.71 7.52
C GLU A 53 -80.53 -65.55 8.63
N LEU A 54 -80.38 -66.52 9.54
CA LEU A 54 -79.32 -66.55 10.55
C LEU A 54 -77.92 -66.61 9.92
N ASP A 55 -77.70 -67.50 8.93
CA ASP A 55 -76.42 -67.62 8.22
C ASP A 55 -76.00 -66.32 7.52
N ARG A 56 -76.98 -65.57 6.98
CA ARG A 56 -76.71 -64.23 6.40
C ARG A 56 -76.28 -63.22 7.45
N VAL A 57 -76.94 -63.20 8.63
CA VAL A 57 -76.58 -62.31 9.75
C VAL A 57 -75.21 -62.67 10.31
N LEU A 58 -74.87 -63.95 10.43
CA LEU A 58 -73.53 -64.38 10.84
C LEU A 58 -72.46 -63.95 9.82
N ALA A 59 -72.71 -64.16 8.52
CA ALA A 59 -71.80 -63.70 7.47
C ALA A 59 -71.70 -62.16 7.36
N GLU A 60 -72.69 -61.40 7.84
CA GLU A 60 -72.61 -59.94 7.97
C GLU A 60 -71.79 -59.54 9.21
N LEU A 61 -71.98 -60.22 10.34
CA LEU A 61 -71.17 -60.04 11.54
C LEU A 61 -69.67 -60.32 11.30
N ASP A 62 -69.33 -61.40 10.60
CA ASP A 62 -67.94 -61.74 10.25
C ASP A 62 -67.29 -60.65 9.38
N ARG A 63 -68.05 -60.04 8.45
CA ARG A 63 -67.56 -58.90 7.66
C ARG A 63 -67.33 -57.67 8.53
N LEU A 64 -68.29 -57.34 9.41
CA LEU A 64 -68.17 -56.21 10.32
C LEU A 64 -67.01 -56.36 11.31
N LEU A 65 -66.71 -57.59 11.76
CA LEU A 65 -65.53 -57.89 12.57
C LEU A 65 -64.23 -57.70 11.79
N ALA A 66 -64.17 -58.19 10.54
CA ALA A 66 -63.01 -57.98 9.67
C ALA A 66 -62.78 -56.49 9.34
N ASP A 67 -63.84 -55.71 9.12
CA ASP A 67 -63.78 -54.26 8.93
C ASP A 67 -63.35 -53.53 10.20
N LEU A 68 -63.79 -53.97 11.39
CA LEU A 68 -63.37 -53.44 12.68
C LEU A 68 -61.87 -53.68 12.93
N ASP A 69 -61.38 -54.90 12.69
CA ASP A 69 -59.96 -55.23 12.81
C ASP A 69 -59.13 -54.42 11.81
N ARG A 70 -59.61 -54.24 10.58
CA ARG A 70 -58.97 -53.36 9.61
C ARG A 70 -58.89 -51.92 10.11
N LEU A 71 -60.00 -51.33 10.54
CA LEU A 71 -60.07 -49.97 11.09
C LEU A 71 -59.16 -49.81 12.30
N ARG A 72 -59.05 -50.83 13.16
CA ARG A 72 -58.10 -50.87 14.27
C ARG A 72 -56.65 -50.81 13.78
N THR A 73 -56.26 -51.59 12.78
CA THR A 73 -54.89 -51.48 12.21
C THR A 73 -54.63 -50.15 11.51
N GLU A 74 -55.65 -49.50 10.97
CA GLU A 74 -55.54 -48.15 10.39
C GLU A 74 -55.39 -47.11 11.52
N LEU A 75 -56.15 -47.22 12.62
CA LEU A 75 -55.99 -46.39 13.82
C LEU A 75 -54.62 -46.56 14.47
N ASP A 76 -54.13 -47.78 14.67
CA ASP A 76 -52.82 -48.06 15.25
C ASP A 76 -51.68 -47.47 14.40
N ARG A 77 -51.82 -47.44 13.06
CA ARG A 77 -50.88 -46.74 12.16
C ARG A 77 -50.93 -45.23 12.36
N VAL A 78 -52.13 -44.64 12.37
CA VAL A 78 -52.33 -43.19 12.54
C VAL A 78 -51.84 -42.73 13.92
N LEU A 79 -52.03 -43.52 14.99
CA LEU A 79 -51.51 -43.20 16.32
C LEU A 79 -49.98 -43.30 16.42
N ALA A 80 -49.33 -44.11 15.57
CA ALA A 80 -47.87 -44.22 15.51
C ALA A 80 -47.19 -43.11 14.67
N GLU A 81 -47.94 -42.38 13.83
CA GLU A 81 -47.38 -41.27 13.04
C GLU A 81 -46.91 -40.07 13.89
N PRO A 82 -47.68 -39.58 14.90
CA PRO A 82 -47.21 -38.54 15.83
C PRO A 82 -45.89 -38.87 16.51
N ASP A 83 -45.69 -40.12 16.96
CA ASP A 83 -44.44 -40.53 17.61
C ASP A 83 -43.26 -40.52 16.63
N ARG A 84 -43.47 -40.96 15.39
CA ARG A 84 -42.45 -40.87 14.33
C ARG A 84 -42.07 -39.42 14.04
N LEU A 85 -43.07 -38.57 13.79
CA LEU A 85 -42.88 -37.14 13.54
C LEU A 85 -42.18 -36.44 14.71
N ARG A 86 -42.49 -36.83 15.95
CA ARG A 86 -41.78 -36.36 17.15
C ARG A 86 -40.31 -36.77 17.15
N THR A 87 -39.98 -38.03 16.85
CA THR A 87 -38.56 -38.44 16.76
C THR A 87 -37.80 -37.77 15.61
N GLU A 88 -38.48 -37.38 14.54
CA GLU A 88 -37.88 -36.57 13.47
C GLU A 88 -37.66 -35.12 13.91
N LEU A 89 -38.63 -34.52 14.59
CA LEU A 89 -38.50 -33.18 15.19
C LEU A 89 -37.36 -33.13 16.21
N ASP A 90 -37.26 -34.10 17.12
CA ASP A 90 -36.20 -34.18 18.13
C ASP A 90 -34.80 -34.30 17.48
N ARG A 91 -34.68 -35.01 16.35
CA ARG A 91 -33.43 -35.06 15.56
C ARG A 91 -33.08 -33.72 14.92
N VAL A 92 -34.06 -33.04 14.32
CA VAL A 92 -33.86 -31.72 13.68
C VAL A 92 -33.49 -30.66 14.72
N LEU A 93 -34.08 -30.72 15.93
CA LEU A 93 -33.71 -29.84 17.03
C LEU A 93 -32.27 -30.12 17.51
N ALA A 94 -31.88 -31.38 17.67
CA ALA A 94 -30.50 -31.73 18.04
C ALA A 94 -29.45 -31.32 16.98
N GLU A 95 -29.82 -31.36 15.69
CA GLU A 95 -28.98 -30.85 14.60
C GLU A 95 -28.88 -29.31 14.64
N LEU A 96 -29.98 -28.61 14.92
CA LEU A 96 -29.98 -27.15 15.11
C LEU A 96 -29.11 -26.72 16.30
N ASP A 97 -29.24 -27.37 17.46
CA ASP A 97 -28.42 -27.10 18.65
C ASP A 97 -26.92 -27.30 18.36
N ARG A 98 -26.59 -28.35 17.59
CA ARG A 98 -25.22 -28.58 17.13
C ARG A 98 -24.72 -27.47 16.22
N LEU A 99 -25.52 -27.03 15.25
CA LEU A 99 -25.15 -25.95 14.33
C LEU A 99 -24.98 -24.61 15.06
N LEU A 100 -25.79 -24.33 16.09
CA LEU A 100 -25.64 -23.18 16.97
C LEU A 100 -24.32 -23.25 17.76
N ALA A 101 -24.00 -24.40 18.36
CA ALA A 101 -22.72 -24.58 19.06
C ALA A 101 -21.49 -24.51 18.13
N GLU A 102 -21.62 -24.90 16.85
CA GLU A 102 -20.58 -24.70 15.83
C GLU A 102 -20.47 -23.21 15.43
N LEU A 103 -21.57 -22.47 15.33
CA LEU A 103 -21.58 -21.02 15.10
C LEU A 103 -20.91 -20.25 16.26
N ASP A 104 -21.25 -20.56 17.51
CA ASP A 104 -20.65 -19.92 18.70
C ASP A 104 -19.12 -20.11 18.74
N ARG A 105 -18.63 -21.30 18.38
CA ARG A 105 -17.18 -21.55 18.26
C ARG A 105 -16.54 -20.69 17.16
N VAL A 106 -17.20 -20.55 16.01
CA VAL A 106 -16.71 -19.70 14.91
C VAL A 106 -16.70 -18.23 15.31
N LEU A 107 -17.67 -17.76 16.10
CA LEU A 107 -17.69 -16.40 16.64
C LEU A 107 -16.53 -16.16 17.63
N VAL A 108 -16.26 -17.09 18.55
CA VAL A 108 -15.12 -17.00 19.47
C VAL A 108 -13.77 -17.00 18.74
N GLU A 109 -13.62 -17.79 17.68
CA GLU A 109 -12.41 -17.74 16.84
C GLU A 109 -12.31 -16.45 16.02
N LEU A 110 -13.44 -15.89 15.55
CA LEU A 110 -13.46 -14.59 14.90
C LEU A 110 -13.02 -13.48 15.85
N ASP A 111 -13.53 -13.46 17.09
CA ASP A 111 -13.12 -12.47 18.12
C ASP A 111 -11.62 -12.57 18.44
N ARG A 112 -11.06 -13.80 18.50
CA ARG A 112 -9.62 -14.03 18.66
C ARG A 112 -8.82 -13.47 17.49
N VAL A 113 -9.26 -13.73 16.25
CA VAL A 113 -8.60 -13.24 15.03
C VAL A 113 -8.71 -11.72 14.90
N LEU A 114 -9.80 -11.11 15.35
CA LEU A 114 -9.98 -9.65 15.36
C LEU A 114 -9.15 -8.96 16.45
N ALA A 115 -8.88 -9.61 17.58
CA ALA A 115 -8.03 -9.07 18.65
C ALA A 115 -6.51 -9.16 18.35
N GLU A 116 -6.09 -10.02 17.43
CA GLU A 116 -4.66 -10.19 17.12
C GLU A 116 -4.03 -8.98 16.40
N PRO A 117 -4.68 -8.31 15.43
CA PRO A 117 -4.23 -7.02 14.90
C PRO A 117 -3.98 -5.95 15.97
N ASP A 118 -4.89 -5.82 16.95
CA ASP A 118 -4.74 -4.82 18.03
C ASP A 118 -3.51 -5.09 18.91
N ARG A 119 -3.20 -6.38 19.16
CA ARG A 119 -1.97 -6.79 19.85
C ARG A 119 -0.71 -6.48 19.05
N LEU A 120 -0.72 -6.79 17.75
CA LEU A 120 0.40 -6.52 16.85
C LEU A 120 0.64 -5.00 16.68
N LEU A 121 -0.41 -4.19 16.65
CA LEU A 121 -0.30 -2.74 16.66
C LEU A 121 0.29 -2.23 17.97
N ALA A 122 -0.16 -2.72 19.12
CA ALA A 122 0.40 -2.36 20.43
C ALA A 122 1.86 -2.81 20.62
N GLU A 123 2.30 -3.88 19.94
CA GLU A 123 3.70 -4.30 19.88
C GLU A 123 4.53 -3.41 18.95
N LEU A 124 3.99 -3.05 17.78
CA LEU A 124 4.62 -2.09 16.87
C LEU A 124 4.82 -0.71 17.54
N ASP A 125 3.82 -0.19 18.24
CA ASP A 125 3.90 1.09 18.96
C ASP A 125 4.99 1.07 20.05
N ARG A 126 5.21 -0.08 20.71
CA ARG A 126 6.31 -0.25 21.68
C ARG A 126 7.67 -0.25 21.00
N LEU A 127 7.82 -0.95 19.88
CA LEU A 127 9.06 -1.00 19.12
C LEU A 127 9.41 0.38 18.52
N LEU A 128 8.42 1.15 18.06
CA LEU A 128 8.62 2.53 17.62
C LEU A 128 9.07 3.43 18.78
N ALA A 129 8.42 3.35 19.95
CA ALA A 129 8.83 4.10 21.13
C ALA A 129 10.21 3.70 21.68
N GLU A 130 10.67 2.47 21.43
CA GLU A 130 12.03 2.02 21.75
C GLU A 130 13.05 2.56 20.73
N LEU A 131 12.72 2.55 19.43
CA LEU A 131 13.53 3.16 18.38
C LEU A 131 13.73 4.68 18.62
N ASP A 132 12.66 5.40 18.97
CA ASP A 132 12.73 6.84 19.30
C ASP A 132 13.66 7.13 20.48
N ARG A 133 13.70 6.24 21.48
CA ARG A 133 14.64 6.35 22.61
C ARG A 133 16.09 6.12 22.18
N LEU A 134 16.33 5.11 21.36
CA LEU A 134 17.67 4.79 20.84
C LEU A 134 18.20 5.92 19.94
N LEU A 135 17.35 6.54 19.13
CA LEU A 135 17.71 7.71 18.33
C LEU A 135 18.04 8.91 19.22
N ALA A 136 17.23 9.19 20.25
CA ALA A 136 17.52 10.27 21.21
C ALA A 136 18.78 10.01 22.07
N GLU A 137 19.18 8.74 22.26
CA GLU A 137 20.45 8.37 22.91
C GLU A 137 21.64 8.56 21.95
N LEU A 138 21.50 8.18 20.68
CA LEU A 138 22.49 8.43 19.64
C LEU A 138 22.75 9.95 19.47
N ASP A 139 21.71 10.77 19.41
CA ASP A 139 21.84 12.23 19.32
C ASP A 139 22.61 12.83 20.51
N ARG A 140 22.43 12.28 21.72
CA ARG A 140 23.21 12.69 22.91
C ARG A 140 24.67 12.29 22.79
N LEU A 141 24.96 11.07 22.35
CA LEU A 141 26.33 10.59 22.17
C LEU A 141 27.08 11.38 21.09
N LEU A 142 26.39 11.77 20.01
CA LEU A 142 26.94 12.67 18.99
C LEU A 142 27.23 14.06 19.57
N ALA A 143 26.31 14.64 20.34
CA ALA A 143 26.54 15.93 21.00
C ALA A 143 27.64 15.88 22.08
N GLU A 144 27.90 14.72 22.69
CA GLU A 144 29.04 14.51 23.59
C GLU A 144 30.36 14.38 22.81
N LEU A 145 30.36 13.67 21.68
CA LEU A 145 31.50 13.59 20.77
C LEU A 145 31.92 14.98 20.25
N ASP A 146 30.96 15.80 19.80
CA ASP A 146 31.22 17.17 19.35
C ASP A 146 31.87 18.04 20.44
N ARG A 147 31.43 17.89 21.71
CA ARG A 147 32.07 18.58 22.84
C ARG A 147 33.51 18.12 23.06
N VAL A 148 33.75 16.81 23.00
CA VAL A 148 35.11 16.25 23.16
C VAL A 148 36.04 16.74 22.04
N LEU A 149 35.56 16.85 20.80
CA LEU A 149 36.32 17.42 19.69
C LEU A 149 36.65 18.89 19.91
N VAL A 150 35.70 19.70 20.41
CA VAL A 150 35.95 21.12 20.75
C VAL A 150 36.97 21.28 21.88
N GLU A 151 36.95 20.42 22.91
CA GLU A 151 38.00 20.46 23.95
C GLU A 151 39.36 19.97 23.42
N LEU A 152 39.39 18.99 22.51
CA LEU A 152 40.62 18.57 21.83
C LEU A 152 41.25 19.71 21.02
N ASP A 153 40.45 20.44 20.23
CA ASP A 153 40.92 21.60 19.46
C ASP A 153 41.50 22.69 20.37
N ARG A 154 40.91 22.92 21.55
CA ARG A 154 41.47 23.85 22.55
C ARG A 154 42.80 23.37 23.10
N VAL A 155 42.93 22.09 23.46
CA VAL A 155 44.18 21.53 23.99
C VAL A 155 45.29 21.58 22.93
N LEU A 156 44.97 21.35 21.65
CA LEU A 156 45.92 21.52 20.55
C LEU A 156 46.35 23.00 20.39
N ALA A 157 45.40 23.94 20.44
CA ALA A 157 45.73 25.37 20.39
C ALA A 157 46.54 25.88 21.60
N GLU A 158 46.39 25.27 22.79
CA GLU A 158 47.24 25.53 23.95
C GLU A 158 48.64 24.93 23.77
N LEU A 159 48.75 23.71 23.23
CA LEU A 159 50.03 23.08 22.89
C LEU A 159 50.82 23.92 21.88
N ASP A 160 50.18 24.42 20.83
CA ASP A 160 50.82 25.30 19.83
C ASP A 160 51.35 26.60 20.45
N ARG A 161 50.63 27.19 21.42
CA ARG A 161 51.11 28.36 22.17
C ARG A 161 52.33 28.03 23.02
N VAL A 162 52.30 26.91 23.75
CA VAL A 162 53.43 26.46 24.58
C VAL A 162 54.67 26.16 23.73
N LEU A 163 54.49 25.55 22.54
CA LEU A 163 55.58 25.34 21.59
C LEU A 163 56.15 26.66 21.06
N ALA A 164 55.30 27.63 20.71
CA ALA A 164 55.74 28.95 20.27
C ALA A 164 56.45 29.76 21.37
N GLU A 165 56.05 29.59 22.64
CA GLU A 165 56.79 30.16 23.79
C GLU A 165 58.13 29.45 24.01
N LEU A 166 58.17 28.12 23.91
CA LEU A 166 59.40 27.35 24.00
C LEU A 166 60.42 27.75 22.93
N ASP A 167 59.98 27.95 21.68
CA ASP A 167 60.86 28.41 20.60
C ASP A 167 61.37 29.84 20.84
N ARG A 168 60.53 30.76 21.36
CA ARG A 168 61.00 32.10 21.77
C ARG A 168 62.10 31.99 22.83
N VAL A 169 61.83 31.29 23.92
CA VAL A 169 62.79 31.06 25.02
C VAL A 169 64.06 30.37 24.52
N ARG A 170 63.98 29.48 23.52
CA ARG A 170 65.15 28.82 22.93
C ARG A 170 66.00 29.76 22.07
N THR A 171 65.39 30.73 21.38
CA THR A 171 66.12 31.72 20.54
C THR A 171 66.66 32.91 21.33
N GLU A 172 66.18 33.15 22.54
CA GLU A 172 66.57 34.30 23.37
C GLU A 172 68.05 34.26 23.82
N PRO A 173 68.63 33.11 24.24
CA PRO A 173 70.06 32.97 24.48
C PRO A 173 70.94 33.29 23.28
N ASP A 174 70.51 32.95 22.06
CA ASP A 174 71.26 33.25 20.84
C ASP A 174 71.25 34.75 20.55
N ARG A 175 70.10 35.42 20.74
CA ARG A 175 70.01 36.89 20.66
C ARG A 175 70.92 37.56 21.70
N LEU A 176 70.83 37.14 22.96
CA LEU A 176 71.65 37.65 24.07
C LEU A 176 73.15 37.36 23.90
N ARG A 177 73.55 36.41 23.06
CA ARG A 177 74.95 36.18 22.65
C ARG A 177 75.42 37.11 21.54
N THR A 178 74.57 37.42 20.56
CA THR A 178 74.97 38.33 19.46
C THR A 178 75.23 39.77 19.91
N GLU A 179 74.71 40.19 21.06
CA GLU A 179 74.89 41.53 21.60
C GLU A 179 76.32 41.78 22.15
N PRO A 180 76.88 40.94 23.05
CA PRO A 180 78.29 41.04 23.42
C PRO A 180 79.24 40.79 22.23
N ASP A 181 78.91 39.90 21.29
CA ASP A 181 79.73 39.72 20.08
C ASP A 181 79.81 41.01 19.22
N ARG A 182 78.71 41.76 19.12
CA ARG A 182 78.70 43.09 18.47
C ARG A 182 79.52 44.12 19.24
N LEU A 183 79.35 44.18 20.57
CA LEU A 183 80.09 45.11 21.42
C LEU A 183 81.60 44.83 21.40
N LEU A 184 82.01 43.56 21.33
CA LEU A 184 83.41 43.16 21.14
C LEU A 184 83.94 43.61 19.76
N ALA A 185 83.18 43.37 18.68
CA ALA A 185 83.57 43.82 17.35
C ALA A 185 83.65 45.36 17.21
N GLU A 186 82.88 46.10 18.01
CA GLU A 186 82.94 47.56 18.09
C GLU A 186 84.13 48.04 18.94
N LEU A 187 84.43 47.35 20.04
CA LEU A 187 85.66 47.57 20.82
C LEU A 187 86.93 47.31 19.99
N ASP A 188 86.97 46.21 19.21
CA ASP A 188 88.08 45.88 18.32
C ASP A 188 88.31 46.97 17.25
N ARG A 189 87.24 47.58 16.73
CA ARG A 189 87.34 48.72 15.81
C ARG A 189 87.94 49.96 16.48
N LEU A 190 87.47 50.29 17.69
CA LEU A 190 88.00 51.43 18.46
C LEU A 190 89.46 51.23 18.84
N LEU A 191 89.88 50.00 19.17
CA LEU A 191 91.27 49.65 19.41
C LEU A 191 92.11 49.79 18.13
N ALA A 192 91.64 49.29 16.99
CA ALA A 192 92.34 49.45 15.71
C ALA A 192 92.42 50.92 15.24
N GLU A 193 91.47 51.77 15.64
CA GLU A 193 91.50 53.21 15.39
C GLU A 193 92.49 53.93 16.33
N LEU A 194 92.56 53.52 17.60
CA LEU A 194 93.58 53.96 18.56
C LEU A 194 94.99 53.60 18.08
N ASP A 195 95.22 52.36 17.61
CA ASP A 195 96.50 51.91 17.06
C ASP A 195 96.94 52.73 15.84
N ARG A 196 95.99 53.14 14.98
CA ARG A 196 96.27 54.04 13.85
C ARG A 196 96.68 55.43 14.32
N LEU A 197 95.96 56.01 15.29
CA LEU A 197 96.28 57.31 15.87
C LEU A 197 97.64 57.30 16.57
N LEU A 198 98.00 56.21 17.25
CA LEU A 198 99.33 56.01 17.83
C LEU A 198 100.41 55.92 16.73
N ALA A 199 100.18 55.16 15.67
CA ALA A 199 101.11 55.07 14.54
C ALA A 199 101.25 56.40 13.76
N GLU A 200 100.21 57.24 13.73
CA GLU A 200 100.29 58.61 13.22
C GLU A 200 101.08 59.53 14.15
N LEU A 201 100.86 59.43 15.47
CA LEU A 201 101.65 60.14 16.48
C LEU A 201 103.14 59.79 16.38
N ASP A 202 103.49 58.49 16.27
CA ASP A 202 104.87 58.03 16.09
C ASP A 202 105.51 58.59 14.81
N ARG A 203 104.74 58.71 13.72
CA ARG A 203 105.23 59.34 12.47
C ARG A 203 105.49 60.82 12.64
N VAL A 204 104.61 61.55 13.33
CA VAL A 204 104.77 62.98 13.63
C VAL A 204 105.95 63.20 14.59
N LEU A 205 106.16 62.31 15.57
CA LEU A 205 107.30 62.37 16.48
C LEU A 205 108.63 62.02 15.80
N ALA A 206 108.62 61.16 14.77
CA ALA A 206 109.79 60.84 13.95
C ALA A 206 110.09 61.90 12.86
N GLU A 207 109.20 62.85 12.61
CA GLU A 207 109.40 63.92 11.63
C GLU A 207 110.50 64.91 12.06
N PRO A 208 110.57 65.38 13.32
CA PRO A 208 111.74 66.07 13.88
C PRO A 208 113.06 65.34 13.66
N ASP A 209 113.14 64.03 13.93
CA ASP A 209 114.37 63.25 13.77
C ASP A 209 114.81 63.15 12.31
N ARG A 210 113.85 63.06 11.37
CA ARG A 210 114.12 63.11 9.93
C ARG A 210 114.62 64.48 9.49
N LEU A 211 114.00 65.55 9.97
CA LEU A 211 114.43 66.93 9.69
C LEU A 211 115.82 67.21 10.28
N LEU A 212 116.13 66.68 11.46
CA LEU A 212 117.48 66.73 12.04
C LEU A 212 118.49 65.95 11.20
N ALA A 213 118.18 64.73 10.76
CA ALA A 213 119.06 63.96 9.88
C ALA A 213 119.28 64.59 8.48
N GLU A 214 118.28 65.33 7.98
CA GLU A 214 118.40 66.12 6.75
C GLU A 214 119.25 67.38 6.97
N LEU A 215 119.11 68.03 8.13
CA LEU A 215 119.94 69.16 8.54
C LEU A 215 121.41 68.74 8.77
N ASP A 216 121.66 67.58 9.37
CA ASP A 216 122.99 66.97 9.49
C ASP A 216 123.60 66.62 8.12
N ARG A 217 122.78 66.16 7.16
CA ARG A 217 123.23 65.96 5.77
C ARG A 217 123.64 67.28 5.11
N LEU A 218 122.83 68.32 5.27
CA LEU A 218 123.12 69.65 4.72
C LEU A 218 124.38 70.27 5.36
N LEU A 219 124.59 70.07 6.66
CA LEU A 219 125.84 70.43 7.35
C LEU A 219 127.04 69.64 6.80
N ALA A 220 126.91 68.33 6.60
CA ALA A 220 127.97 67.50 6.02
C ALA A 220 128.28 67.82 4.54
N GLU A 221 127.30 68.33 3.77
CA GLU A 221 127.55 68.90 2.44
C GLU A 221 128.26 70.26 2.53
N LEU A 222 127.90 71.11 3.49
CA LEU A 222 128.61 72.36 3.77
C LEU A 222 130.09 72.11 4.11
N ASP A 223 130.37 71.15 4.98
CA ASP A 223 131.74 70.76 5.38
C ASP A 223 132.55 70.25 4.19
N ARG A 224 131.94 69.46 3.28
CA ARG A 224 132.60 69.02 2.03
C ARG A 224 132.91 70.18 1.09
N VAL A 225 132.09 71.24 1.07
CA VAL A 225 132.34 72.46 0.29
C VAL A 225 133.40 73.35 0.96
N GLY A 226 133.47 73.34 2.30
CA GLY A 226 134.46 74.10 3.08
C GLY A 226 135.89 73.53 3.06
N ALA A 227 136.06 72.23 2.78
CA ALA A 227 137.32 71.52 2.99
C ALA A 227 138.40 71.63 1.87
N ASP A 228 138.16 72.29 0.74
CA ASP A 228 139.19 72.54 -0.30
C ASP A 228 139.04 73.91 -0.99
N PRO A 229 139.55 75.00 -0.37
CA PRO A 229 139.54 76.34 -0.97
C PRO A 229 140.49 76.50 -2.18
N ASP A 230 141.51 75.64 -2.31
CA ASP A 230 142.60 75.82 -3.28
C ASP A 230 142.30 75.22 -4.66
N ARG A 231 141.33 74.29 -4.78
CA ARG A 231 140.80 73.85 -6.07
C ARG A 231 140.09 74.95 -6.86
N ILE A 232 139.55 75.96 -6.18
CA ILE A 232 138.76 77.05 -6.80
C ILE A 232 139.66 77.98 -7.65
N ARG A 233 140.98 78.01 -7.42
CA ARG A 233 141.90 78.95 -8.10
C ARG A 233 142.72 78.38 -9.26
N ARG A 234 142.65 77.06 -9.55
CA ARG A 234 143.51 76.40 -10.57
C ARG A 234 142.77 75.75 -11.76
N ARG A 235 141.48 76.02 -11.96
CA ARG A 235 140.68 75.53 -13.11
C ARG A 235 140.11 76.65 -13.97
N HIS A 236 140.93 77.67 -14.28
CA HIS A 236 140.57 78.82 -15.14
C HIS A 236 141.60 79.03 -16.28
N ALA A 237 142.15 77.95 -16.85
CA ALA A 237 143.07 78.03 -17.99
C ALA A 237 143.14 76.73 -18.82
N ARG A 238 142.07 76.35 -19.55
CA ARG A 238 142.16 75.75 -20.90
C ARG A 238 140.79 75.50 -21.57
N ASP A 239 140.66 76.10 -22.74
CA ASP A 239 139.92 75.68 -23.95
C ASP A 239 138.38 75.55 -23.95
N PRO A 240 137.74 75.75 -25.13
CA PRO A 240 136.51 76.55 -25.19
C PRO A 240 135.34 75.90 -25.95
N GLY A 241 134.16 76.50 -25.85
CA GLY A 241 132.97 76.07 -26.61
C GLY A 241 131.66 76.66 -26.11
N ILE A 242 131.45 77.96 -26.31
CA ILE A 242 130.20 78.65 -25.95
C ILE A 242 129.29 78.76 -27.17
N GLY A 243 128.01 78.39 -27.02
CA GLY A 243 126.93 78.95 -27.83
C GLY A 243 125.79 78.03 -28.24
N GLN A 244 124.72 77.96 -27.42
CA GLN A 244 123.31 77.92 -27.90
C GLN A 244 122.27 78.14 -26.79
N VAL A 245 122.07 79.41 -26.43
CA VAL A 245 120.84 80.21 -26.65
C VAL A 245 119.45 79.50 -26.69
N LEU A 246 118.50 80.10 -25.94
CA LEU A 246 117.01 80.07 -26.03
C LEU A 246 116.16 79.03 -25.25
N ILE A 247 115.83 79.42 -24.00
CA ILE A 247 114.48 79.72 -23.49
C ILE A 247 113.28 78.89 -24.02
N ARG A 248 112.58 78.20 -23.10
CA ARG A 248 111.10 78.12 -23.09
C ARG A 248 110.54 78.20 -21.68
N ARG A 249 109.32 78.74 -21.59
CA ARG A 249 108.64 79.17 -20.35
C ARG A 249 107.19 78.69 -20.40
N CYS A 250 106.76 77.88 -19.43
CA CYS A 250 105.33 77.64 -19.13
C CYS A 250 105.15 77.47 -17.61
N GLY A 251 104.25 78.27 -17.02
CA GLY A 251 103.56 77.92 -15.77
C GLY A 251 102.21 77.27 -16.09
N ARG A 252 101.27 77.08 -15.16
CA ARG A 252 101.21 77.50 -13.74
C ARG A 252 100.22 76.58 -12.99
N SER A 253 100.23 76.66 -11.66
CA SER A 253 99.36 76.04 -10.65
C SER A 253 97.87 75.82 -10.98
N PRO A 254 97.21 75.02 -10.14
CA PRO A 254 95.99 75.51 -9.46
C PRO A 254 96.09 75.43 -7.92
N GLY A 255 95.18 76.11 -7.25
CA GLY A 255 94.93 76.02 -5.81
C GLY A 255 93.44 76.29 -5.52
N ASP A 256 92.98 75.75 -4.39
CA ASP A 256 91.78 76.04 -3.58
C ASP A 256 90.50 76.60 -4.24
N ALA A 257 89.37 75.88 -4.09
CA ALA A 257 88.28 76.26 -3.15
C ALA A 257 86.92 75.59 -3.48
N GLY A 258 86.28 75.02 -2.44
CA GLY A 258 84.87 75.27 -2.07
C GLY A 258 83.67 74.80 -2.93
N ALA A 259 82.81 74.02 -2.27
CA ALA A 259 81.32 74.05 -2.31
C ALA A 259 80.49 73.05 -3.18
N ILE A 260 79.44 72.56 -2.50
CA ILE A 260 78.27 71.69 -2.80
C ILE A 260 77.23 72.49 -3.67
N PRO A 261 76.36 71.92 -4.56
CA PRO A 261 75.41 70.80 -4.32
C PRO A 261 75.07 69.76 -5.45
N ASP A 262 74.52 68.60 -5.01
CA ASP A 262 73.35 67.78 -5.47
C ASP A 262 72.60 68.07 -6.81
N PRO A 263 71.77 67.12 -7.38
CA PRO A 263 71.75 65.63 -7.25
C PRO A 263 71.31 64.82 -8.55
N ILE A 264 71.11 63.48 -8.41
CA ILE A 264 70.27 62.52 -9.22
C ILE A 264 70.88 61.69 -10.40
N GLY A 265 70.76 60.34 -10.29
CA GLY A 265 70.53 59.34 -11.38
C GLY A 265 71.75 58.72 -12.11
N SER A 266 71.73 57.52 -12.73
CA SER A 266 70.79 56.37 -12.84
C SER A 266 71.46 55.15 -13.56
N MET A 267 70.86 53.94 -13.51
CA MET A 267 71.04 52.78 -14.47
C MET A 267 72.37 51.96 -14.39
N PRO A 268 72.48 50.66 -14.86
CA PRO A 268 72.10 50.10 -16.19
C PRO A 268 71.42 48.70 -16.24
N THR A 269 71.38 48.07 -17.42
CA THR A 269 70.34 47.14 -17.95
C THR A 269 70.83 45.88 -18.70
N GLY A 270 69.96 44.86 -18.85
CA GLY A 270 70.02 43.74 -19.83
C GLY A 270 70.48 42.39 -19.25
N GLY A 271 69.97 41.19 -19.56
CA GLY A 271 69.15 40.63 -20.67
C GLY A 271 69.81 39.28 -21.10
N VAL A 272 69.19 38.12 -21.40
CA VAL A 272 68.05 37.79 -22.30
C VAL A 272 67.52 36.34 -22.04
N ASP A 273 66.19 36.15 -21.88
CA ASP A 273 65.18 35.18 -22.44
C ASP A 273 65.51 33.72 -22.93
N PRO A 274 64.52 32.87 -23.37
CA PRO A 274 63.28 32.29 -22.76
C PRO A 274 63.13 30.75 -23.11
N PRO A 275 61.94 30.05 -23.26
CA PRO A 275 60.50 30.38 -23.04
C PRO A 275 59.52 29.30 -22.43
N LEU A 276 58.36 29.78 -21.93
CA LEU A 276 56.97 29.21 -21.92
C LEU A 276 56.68 27.87 -21.15
N ASN A 277 55.57 27.63 -20.44
CA ASN A 277 54.30 28.33 -20.10
C ASN A 277 53.67 27.61 -18.84
N GLY A 278 52.65 28.04 -18.08
CA GLY A 278 51.82 29.26 -17.96
C GLY A 278 50.43 28.95 -17.33
N GLY A 279 49.91 29.77 -16.39
CA GLY A 279 48.59 29.59 -15.73
C GLY A 279 48.30 30.61 -14.61
N GLU A 280 47.21 31.38 -14.70
CA GLU A 280 46.89 32.54 -13.83
C GLU A 280 45.49 32.49 -13.17
N GLY A 281 45.28 33.35 -12.16
CA GLY A 281 43.98 33.63 -11.51
C GLY A 281 43.60 35.13 -11.52
N PRO A 282 42.35 35.51 -11.22
CA PRO A 282 41.76 36.79 -11.64
C PRO A 282 41.77 37.93 -10.59
N CYS A 283 41.19 39.07 -10.96
CA CYS A 283 41.39 40.38 -10.34
C CYS A 283 40.10 41.26 -10.33
N ARG A 284 40.14 42.40 -9.59
CA ARG A 284 39.29 43.64 -9.69
C ARG A 284 37.84 43.64 -9.14
N THR A 285 37.20 44.76 -8.75
CA THR A 285 37.57 46.09 -8.14
C THR A 285 36.27 46.84 -7.75
N GLY A 286 36.30 47.68 -6.70
CA GLY A 286 35.68 49.03 -6.73
C GLY A 286 34.26 49.29 -6.18
N ASP A 287 34.19 50.31 -5.30
CA ASP A 287 33.13 51.33 -5.11
C ASP A 287 32.16 51.29 -3.91
N ALA A 288 31.65 52.50 -3.57
CA ALA A 288 31.36 52.97 -2.21
C ALA A 288 29.86 52.92 -1.76
N PRO A 289 29.56 53.05 -0.44
CA PRO A 289 28.20 52.86 0.08
C PRO A 289 27.42 54.16 0.43
N LEU A 290 26.10 54.09 0.27
CA LEU A 290 25.09 54.97 0.88
C LEU A 290 23.96 54.11 1.48
N ALA A 291 23.28 54.62 2.51
CA ALA A 291 22.19 53.96 3.23
C ALA A 291 20.98 54.92 3.37
N PRO A 292 19.86 54.54 4.03
CA PRO A 292 18.91 53.49 3.61
C PRO A 292 17.44 54.00 3.62
N ASP A 293 16.48 53.34 2.94
CA ASP A 293 15.06 53.47 3.33
C ASP A 293 14.11 52.29 2.97
N ARG A 294 12.98 52.29 3.69
CA ARG A 294 11.79 51.42 3.86
C ARG A 294 11.24 50.50 2.74
N SER A 295 10.82 49.32 3.22
CA SER A 295 9.49 48.66 3.10
C SER A 295 8.79 48.42 1.74
N PRO A 296 8.34 47.18 1.44
CA PRO A 296 7.57 46.85 0.24
C PRO A 296 6.03 46.87 0.44
N PRO A 297 5.24 47.22 -0.60
CA PRO A 297 3.80 46.96 -0.66
C PRO A 297 3.36 45.95 -1.75
N LEU A 298 2.10 45.54 -1.67
CA LEU A 298 1.44 44.46 -2.43
C LEU A 298 1.11 44.80 -3.90
N LEU A 299 1.27 43.84 -4.82
CA LEU A 299 0.63 43.81 -6.16
C LEU A 299 0.14 42.37 -6.45
N ARG A 300 -1.18 42.12 -6.43
CA ARG A 300 -2.20 42.33 -7.48
C ARG A 300 -2.16 41.31 -8.63
N LEU A 301 -3.20 40.48 -8.66
CA LEU A 301 -3.60 39.55 -9.71
C LEU A 301 -3.62 40.19 -11.11
N HIS A 302 -3.22 39.40 -12.12
CA HIS A 302 -3.59 39.63 -13.53
C HIS A 302 -4.20 38.36 -14.12
N LYS A 303 -5.32 38.53 -14.84
CA LYS A 303 -5.99 37.47 -15.60
C LYS A 303 -5.30 37.31 -16.96
N PRO A 304 -5.13 36.08 -17.49
CA PRO A 304 -4.90 35.88 -18.91
C PRO A 304 -6.24 35.75 -19.64
N THR A 305 -6.52 36.69 -20.55
CA THR A 305 -7.52 36.53 -21.62
C THR A 305 -6.89 35.86 -22.83
N ALA A 306 -7.35 34.67 -23.21
CA ALA A 306 -7.39 34.19 -24.59
C ALA A 306 -8.17 32.87 -24.66
N TRP A 307 -9.39 32.91 -25.21
CA TRP A 307 -10.08 31.71 -25.70
C TRP A 307 -9.85 31.63 -27.21
N SER A 308 -9.11 30.62 -27.67
CA SER A 308 -9.04 30.24 -29.08
C SER A 308 -9.48 28.79 -29.23
N SER A 309 -10.71 28.62 -29.73
CA SER A 309 -11.32 27.32 -30.01
C SER A 309 -10.55 26.56 -31.09
N LEU A 310 -10.00 25.40 -30.76
CA LEU A 310 -9.60 24.40 -31.74
C LEU A 310 -9.96 22.98 -31.26
N ASN A 311 -10.77 22.31 -32.07
CA ASN A 311 -11.11 20.88 -32.05
C ASN A 311 -11.79 20.34 -30.79
N GLY A 312 -13.13 20.40 -30.82
CA GLY A 312 -13.97 19.48 -30.08
C GLY A 312 -13.68 18.03 -30.50
N HIS A 313 -12.75 17.39 -29.80
CA HIS A 313 -12.64 15.95 -29.82
C HIS A 313 -13.71 15.40 -28.90
N ASN A 314 -14.60 14.60 -29.48
CA ASN A 314 -15.55 13.75 -28.77
C ASN A 314 -14.92 13.19 -27.49
N HIS A 315 -15.45 13.59 -26.33
CA HIS A 315 -15.35 12.78 -25.11
C HIS A 315 -16.24 11.54 -25.26
N MET A 316 -15.91 10.71 -26.27
CA MET A 316 -16.18 9.28 -26.24
C MET A 316 -15.77 8.82 -24.84
N ALA A 317 -16.71 8.23 -24.10
CA ALA A 317 -16.45 7.74 -22.76
C ALA A 317 -15.25 6.76 -22.82
N ARG A 318 -14.06 7.25 -22.45
CA ARG A 318 -12.83 6.46 -22.51
C ARG A 318 -13.04 5.28 -21.59
N SER A 319 -13.25 4.11 -22.19
CA SER A 319 -13.55 2.88 -21.47
C SER A 319 -12.42 2.62 -20.49
N ILE A 320 -12.73 2.69 -19.20
CA ILE A 320 -11.75 2.48 -18.14
C ILE A 320 -11.42 0.98 -18.15
N TYR A 321 -10.28 0.65 -18.76
CA TYR A 321 -9.73 -0.70 -18.79
C TYR A 321 -8.87 -0.94 -17.56
N THR A 322 -9.15 -2.04 -16.86
CA THR A 322 -8.42 -2.44 -15.66
C THR A 322 -7.66 -3.74 -15.88
N VAL A 323 -6.47 -3.86 -15.29
CA VAL A 323 -5.62 -5.05 -15.38
C VAL A 323 -6.31 -6.22 -14.67
N ARG A 324 -6.49 -7.34 -15.38
CA ARG A 324 -7.02 -8.58 -14.83
C ARG A 324 -5.86 -9.54 -14.57
N LEU A 325 -5.45 -9.63 -13.32
CA LEU A 325 -4.34 -10.49 -12.88
C LEU A 325 -4.55 -11.98 -13.22
N GLY A 326 -5.79 -12.47 -13.20
CA GLY A 326 -6.11 -13.86 -13.55
C GLY A 326 -5.34 -14.90 -12.72
N ILE A 327 -5.27 -14.68 -11.40
CA ILE A 327 -4.53 -15.51 -10.41
C ILE A 327 -5.47 -16.28 -9.45
N ALA A 328 -6.78 -16.19 -9.63
CA ALA A 328 -7.75 -16.88 -8.77
C ALA A 328 -7.85 -18.36 -9.18
N GLY A 329 -7.57 -19.27 -8.25
CA GLY A 329 -7.63 -20.72 -8.50
C GLY A 329 -6.52 -21.27 -9.40
N ILE A 330 -5.45 -20.51 -9.63
CA ILE A 330 -4.31 -20.95 -10.45
C ILE A 330 -3.50 -22.02 -9.72
N THR A 331 -3.03 -23.05 -10.44
CA THR A 331 -2.14 -24.08 -9.86
C THR A 331 -0.73 -23.53 -9.67
N PRO A 332 0.07 -24.07 -8.72
CA PRO A 332 1.46 -23.63 -8.51
C PRO A 332 2.34 -23.71 -9.77
N THR A 333 2.10 -24.68 -10.65
CA THR A 333 2.81 -24.81 -11.95
C THR A 333 2.39 -23.71 -12.93
N ALA A 334 1.09 -23.52 -13.15
CA ALA A 334 0.58 -22.48 -14.05
C ALA A 334 0.89 -21.05 -13.56
N LEU A 335 1.09 -20.87 -12.26
CA LEU A 335 1.57 -19.61 -11.68
C LEU A 335 2.99 -19.26 -12.14
N VAL A 336 3.90 -20.25 -12.19
CA VAL A 336 5.27 -20.07 -12.70
C VAL A 336 5.26 -19.74 -14.18
N GLU A 337 4.46 -20.47 -14.98
CA GLU A 337 4.26 -20.18 -16.41
C GLU A 337 3.76 -18.75 -16.63
N LYS A 338 2.78 -18.29 -15.82
CA LYS A 338 2.26 -16.93 -15.90
C LYS A 338 3.30 -15.87 -15.52
N GLY A 339 4.09 -16.12 -14.47
CA GLY A 339 5.20 -15.26 -14.09
C GLY A 339 6.23 -15.11 -15.21
N ARG A 340 6.65 -16.23 -15.80
CA ARG A 340 7.59 -16.27 -16.94
C ARG A 340 7.01 -15.57 -18.18
N ASN A 341 5.73 -15.75 -18.50
CA ASN A 341 5.07 -15.03 -19.60
C ASN A 341 5.06 -13.50 -19.40
N ASN A 342 4.72 -13.03 -18.19
CA ASN A 342 4.75 -11.61 -17.87
C ASN A 342 6.17 -11.02 -17.99
N VAL A 343 7.20 -11.75 -17.52
CA VAL A 343 8.60 -11.34 -17.69
C VAL A 343 8.98 -11.28 -19.18
N ALA A 344 8.62 -12.28 -19.97
CA ALA A 344 8.92 -12.32 -21.40
C ALA A 344 8.27 -11.14 -22.16
N MET A 345 7.00 -10.83 -21.88
CA MET A 345 6.26 -9.74 -22.53
C MET A 345 6.72 -8.34 -22.08
N LEU A 346 7.25 -8.20 -20.87
CA LEU A 346 7.83 -6.93 -20.38
C LEU A 346 9.30 -6.74 -20.77
N THR A 347 10.01 -7.80 -21.16
CA THR A 347 11.41 -7.71 -21.58
C THR A 347 11.50 -6.96 -22.91
N GLY A 348 12.12 -5.77 -22.89
CA GLY A 348 12.24 -4.90 -24.06
C GLY A 348 10.99 -4.07 -24.37
N ASN A 349 9.97 -4.08 -23.50
CA ASN A 349 8.76 -3.28 -23.71
C ASN A 349 9.01 -1.81 -23.36
N LEU A 350 9.09 -0.96 -24.39
CA LEU A 350 9.38 0.47 -24.27
C LEU A 350 8.36 1.26 -23.42
N ALA A 351 7.11 0.79 -23.33
CA ALA A 351 6.09 1.44 -22.51
C ALA A 351 6.28 1.20 -21.00
N PHE A 352 7.08 0.20 -20.62
CA PHE A 352 7.28 -0.22 -19.23
C PHE A 352 8.77 -0.40 -18.91
N ALA A 353 9.58 0.61 -19.24
CA ALA A 353 11.05 0.57 -19.15
C ALA A 353 11.62 0.28 -17.73
N THR A 354 10.90 0.62 -16.66
CA THR A 354 11.34 0.47 -15.26
C THR A 354 10.32 -0.31 -14.40
N PRO A 355 10.10 -1.61 -14.71
CA PRO A 355 9.07 -2.39 -14.05
C PRO A 355 9.36 -2.56 -12.55
N THR A 356 8.32 -2.36 -11.74
CA THR A 356 8.35 -2.52 -10.29
C THR A 356 7.35 -3.63 -9.89
N PRO A 357 7.78 -4.77 -9.32
CA PRO A 357 9.17 -5.15 -8.99
C PRO A 357 9.99 -5.44 -10.25
N THR A 358 11.32 -5.45 -10.10
CA THR A 358 12.23 -5.68 -11.24
C THR A 358 12.02 -7.05 -11.87
N LEU A 359 12.23 -7.17 -13.18
CA LEU A 359 12.08 -8.45 -13.90
C LEU A 359 13.01 -9.52 -13.31
N LEU A 360 14.23 -9.16 -12.89
CA LEU A 360 15.18 -10.06 -12.25
C LEU A 360 14.61 -10.67 -10.96
N THR A 361 13.94 -9.86 -10.13
CA THR A 361 13.26 -10.34 -8.91
C THR A 361 12.14 -11.32 -9.23
N ILE A 362 11.36 -11.06 -10.28
CA ILE A 362 10.26 -11.95 -10.70
C ILE A 362 10.82 -13.27 -11.26
N THR A 363 11.86 -13.22 -12.09
CA THR A 363 12.53 -14.42 -12.62
C THR A 363 13.06 -15.30 -11.48
N ALA A 364 13.80 -14.72 -10.53
CA ALA A 364 14.30 -15.45 -9.37
C ALA A 364 13.18 -16.08 -8.53
N ALA A 365 12.03 -15.40 -8.38
CA ALA A 365 10.87 -15.97 -7.70
C ALA A 365 10.17 -17.06 -8.50
N CYS A 366 10.11 -16.97 -9.84
CA CYS A 366 9.62 -18.04 -10.71
C CYS A 366 10.46 -19.30 -10.55
N ASP A 367 11.79 -19.16 -10.59
CA ASP A 367 12.70 -20.31 -10.52
C ASP A 367 12.73 -20.93 -9.11
N ALA A 368 12.62 -20.12 -8.05
CA ALA A 368 12.46 -20.61 -6.69
C ALA A 368 11.12 -21.34 -6.45
N ALA A 369 10.04 -20.90 -7.10
CA ALA A 369 8.74 -21.57 -7.05
C ALA A 369 8.73 -22.87 -7.88
N ASP A 370 9.40 -22.89 -9.04
CA ASP A 370 9.57 -24.07 -9.87
C ASP A 370 10.36 -25.17 -9.13
N ALA A 371 11.50 -24.81 -8.54
CA ALA A 371 12.29 -25.73 -7.71
C ALA A 371 11.49 -26.29 -6.51
N ALA A 372 10.63 -25.47 -5.88
CA ALA A 372 9.78 -25.91 -4.78
C ALA A 372 8.61 -26.80 -5.25
N ASN A 373 8.08 -26.59 -6.46
CA ASN A 373 7.13 -27.51 -7.09
C ASN A 373 7.77 -28.88 -7.32
N GLN A 374 8.95 -28.91 -7.97
CA GLN A 374 9.69 -30.13 -8.27
C GLN A 374 10.05 -30.93 -7.01
N ALA A 375 10.51 -30.25 -5.95
CA ALA A 375 10.81 -30.90 -4.66
C ALA A 375 9.56 -31.53 -4.02
N TYR A 376 8.40 -30.86 -4.09
CA TYR A 376 7.14 -31.40 -3.59
C TYR A 376 6.62 -32.57 -4.44
N ASP A 377 6.74 -32.52 -5.76
CA ASP A 377 6.27 -33.60 -6.63
C ASP A 377 7.05 -34.91 -6.43
N PHE A 378 8.33 -34.81 -6.09
CA PHE A 378 9.22 -35.93 -5.74
C PHE A 378 9.00 -36.46 -4.31
N ASN A 379 9.14 -35.61 -3.27
CA ASN A 379 9.07 -36.05 -1.87
C ASN A 379 7.64 -36.19 -1.31
N ARG A 380 6.71 -35.35 -1.78
CA ARG A 380 5.32 -35.21 -1.29
C ARG A 380 5.17 -34.98 0.22
N GLY A 381 6.24 -34.53 0.87
CA GLY A 381 6.30 -34.28 2.30
C GLY A 381 5.63 -32.98 2.74
N LYS A 382 5.40 -32.87 4.06
CA LYS A 382 4.73 -31.71 4.68
C LYS A 382 5.58 -30.43 4.57
N VAL A 383 6.91 -30.56 4.68
CA VAL A 383 7.86 -29.43 4.65
C VAL A 383 7.98 -28.87 3.23
N GLU A 384 8.05 -29.75 2.24
CA GLU A 384 8.06 -29.40 0.82
C GLU A 384 6.75 -28.74 0.41
N LYS A 385 5.60 -29.25 0.91
CA LYS A 385 4.30 -28.60 0.70
C LYS A 385 4.30 -27.18 1.24
N GLN A 386 4.70 -26.97 2.50
CA GLN A 386 4.79 -25.65 3.11
C GLN A 386 5.74 -24.71 2.36
N THR A 387 6.88 -25.24 1.89
CA THR A 387 7.87 -24.50 1.11
C THR A 387 7.29 -24.07 -0.25
N ARG A 388 6.66 -24.98 -0.98
CA ARG A 388 5.97 -24.72 -2.25
C ARG A 388 4.85 -23.69 -2.09
N ASP A 389 4.02 -23.84 -1.06
CA ASP A 389 2.90 -22.94 -0.79
C ASP A 389 3.43 -21.53 -0.41
N LYS A 390 4.53 -21.44 0.34
CA LYS A 390 5.25 -20.18 0.62
C LYS A 390 5.81 -19.52 -0.66
N ARG A 391 6.56 -20.25 -1.49
CA ARG A 391 7.12 -19.70 -2.75
C ARG A 391 6.02 -19.29 -3.74
N SER A 392 4.92 -20.04 -3.78
CA SER A 392 3.74 -19.68 -4.56
C SER A 392 3.10 -18.37 -4.05
N ALA A 393 3.02 -18.16 -2.74
CA ALA A 393 2.53 -16.92 -2.16
C ALA A 393 3.45 -15.72 -2.44
N GLU A 394 4.77 -15.91 -2.36
CA GLU A 394 5.77 -14.90 -2.72
C GLU A 394 5.63 -14.46 -4.19
N LEU A 395 5.55 -15.43 -5.13
CA LEU A 395 5.36 -15.15 -6.55
C LEU A 395 4.00 -14.52 -6.87
N LEU A 396 2.92 -14.96 -6.22
CA LEU A 396 1.59 -14.32 -6.31
C LEU A 396 1.64 -12.85 -5.88
N ASN A 397 2.40 -12.52 -4.84
CA ASN A 397 2.55 -11.15 -4.38
C ASN A 397 3.31 -10.29 -5.40
N LEU A 398 4.43 -10.78 -5.93
CA LEU A 398 5.20 -10.09 -6.97
C LEU A 398 4.37 -9.84 -8.24
N ILE A 399 3.56 -10.80 -8.68
CA ILE A 399 2.65 -10.65 -9.82
C ILE A 399 1.54 -9.62 -9.54
N ARG A 400 1.05 -9.52 -8.29
CA ARG A 400 0.08 -8.47 -7.89
C ARG A 400 0.72 -7.08 -7.95
N VAL A 401 1.92 -6.90 -7.40
CA VAL A 401 2.63 -5.61 -7.43
C VAL A 401 2.92 -5.21 -8.88
N LEU A 402 3.40 -6.14 -9.71
CA LEU A 402 3.64 -5.91 -11.13
C LEU A 402 2.38 -5.47 -11.88
N GLY A 403 1.24 -6.14 -11.66
CA GLY A 403 -0.02 -5.74 -12.28
C GLY A 403 -0.56 -4.39 -11.77
N GLY A 404 -0.24 -4.02 -10.52
CA GLY A 404 -0.47 -2.68 -9.98
C GLY A 404 0.38 -1.61 -10.68
N TYR A 405 1.65 -1.89 -10.92
CA TYR A 405 2.54 -1.03 -11.73
C TYR A 405 2.02 -0.90 -13.17
N VAL A 406 1.68 -2.00 -13.85
CA VAL A 406 1.10 -1.95 -15.21
C VAL A 406 -0.19 -1.11 -15.22
N GLN A 407 -1.05 -1.24 -14.21
CA GLN A 407 -2.28 -0.45 -14.09
C GLN A 407 -2.02 1.05 -13.93
N ALA A 408 -0.96 1.44 -13.21
CA ALA A 408 -0.60 2.84 -13.01
C ALA A 408 -0.02 3.47 -14.28
N HIS A 409 0.74 2.71 -15.07
CA HIS A 409 1.47 3.21 -16.24
C HIS A 409 0.74 3.03 -17.59
N CYS A 410 -0.31 2.20 -17.68
CA CYS A 410 -1.04 1.98 -18.94
C CYS A 410 -2.01 3.11 -19.36
N ASN A 411 -2.28 4.12 -18.51
CA ASN A 411 -3.17 5.25 -18.82
C ASN A 411 -4.59 4.89 -19.34
N ASN A 412 -5.12 3.73 -18.93
CA ASN A 412 -6.36 3.12 -19.43
C ASN A 412 -6.32 2.67 -20.90
N ASP A 413 -5.13 2.52 -21.49
CA ASP A 413 -4.98 1.90 -22.81
C ASP A 413 -5.07 0.37 -22.70
N LYS A 414 -5.93 -0.23 -23.52
CA LYS A 414 -6.16 -1.67 -23.58
C LYS A 414 -4.94 -2.41 -24.15
N ASP A 415 -4.32 -1.85 -25.19
CA ASP A 415 -3.31 -2.56 -25.97
C ASP A 415 -1.95 -2.50 -25.25
N LEU A 416 -1.69 -1.42 -24.49
CA LEU A 416 -0.60 -1.40 -23.52
C LEU A 416 -0.75 -2.48 -22.44
N ILE A 417 -1.94 -2.70 -21.86
CA ILE A 417 -2.13 -3.79 -20.88
C ILE A 417 -1.84 -5.15 -21.52
N LEU A 418 -2.40 -5.42 -22.71
CA LEU A 418 -2.18 -6.69 -23.41
C LEU A 418 -0.69 -6.92 -23.75
N SER A 419 0.07 -5.86 -24.03
CA SER A 419 1.52 -5.93 -24.28
C SER A 419 2.37 -6.44 -23.11
N THR A 420 1.78 -6.60 -21.91
CA THR A 420 2.48 -7.04 -20.69
C THR A 420 2.19 -8.49 -20.27
N GLY A 421 1.37 -9.21 -21.04
CA GLY A 421 0.94 -10.58 -20.71
C GLY A 421 -0.24 -10.67 -19.73
N PHE A 422 -0.79 -9.53 -19.27
CA PHE A 422 -2.00 -9.48 -18.45
C PHE A 422 -3.29 -9.38 -19.29
N ASP A 423 -4.36 -9.98 -18.78
CA ASP A 423 -5.70 -9.84 -19.34
C ASP A 423 -6.31 -8.46 -19.03
N VAL A 424 -7.36 -8.07 -19.76
CA VAL A 424 -8.09 -6.82 -19.54
C VAL A 424 -9.50 -7.08 -18.98
N ARG A 425 -9.89 -6.30 -17.97
CA ARG A 425 -11.27 -6.18 -17.45
C ARG A 425 -11.82 -4.80 -17.77
N ARG A 426 -12.85 -4.72 -18.61
CA ARG A 426 -13.63 -3.50 -18.88
C ARG A 426 -14.47 -3.14 -17.65
N ARG A 427 -14.42 -1.89 -17.19
CA ARG A 427 -15.33 -1.37 -16.15
C ARG A 427 -16.75 -1.22 -16.74
N SER A 428 -17.78 -1.52 -15.96
CA SER A 428 -19.17 -1.31 -16.40
C SER A 428 -19.43 0.19 -16.59
N GLU A 429 -20.03 0.55 -17.72
CA GLU A 429 -20.58 1.89 -17.94
C GLU A 429 -21.77 2.14 -16.99
N PRO A 430 -22.07 3.41 -16.66
CA PRO A 430 -23.31 3.77 -15.99
C PRO A 430 -24.49 3.29 -16.84
N LEU A 431 -25.41 2.54 -16.24
CA LEU A 431 -26.67 2.21 -16.92
C LEU A 431 -27.46 3.51 -17.15
N GLY A 432 -27.99 3.66 -18.37
CA GLY A 432 -28.78 4.83 -18.77
C GLY A 432 -30.09 4.99 -17.98
N PRO A 433 -30.92 6.00 -18.33
CA PRO A 433 -32.17 6.28 -17.63
C PRO A 433 -33.05 5.03 -17.52
N LEU A 434 -33.60 4.80 -16.33
CA LEU A 434 -34.36 3.59 -16.03
C LEU A 434 -35.71 3.60 -16.77
N ALA A 435 -36.03 2.48 -17.42
CA ALA A 435 -37.35 2.25 -17.99
C ALA A 435 -38.43 2.14 -16.89
N ALA A 436 -39.64 2.60 -17.19
CA ALA A 436 -40.79 2.46 -16.31
C ALA A 436 -41.05 0.97 -15.97
N PRO A 437 -41.43 0.62 -14.73
CA PRO A 437 -41.86 -0.74 -14.38
C PRO A 437 -43.12 -1.11 -15.18
N LYS A 438 -43.09 -2.27 -15.84
CA LYS A 438 -44.21 -2.78 -16.64
C LYS A 438 -44.96 -3.92 -15.92
N ASN A 439 -46.14 -4.26 -16.43
CA ASN A 439 -46.97 -5.36 -15.93
C ASN A 439 -47.27 -5.27 -14.43
N VAL A 440 -47.59 -4.07 -13.93
CA VAL A 440 -48.08 -3.93 -12.57
C VAL A 440 -49.45 -4.58 -12.48
N GLN A 441 -49.61 -5.48 -11.52
CA GLN A 441 -50.84 -6.24 -11.30
C GLN A 441 -51.13 -6.28 -9.81
N ALA A 442 -52.34 -5.88 -9.44
CA ALA A 442 -52.87 -6.04 -8.11
C ALA A 442 -53.78 -7.28 -8.09
N LEU A 443 -53.47 -8.23 -7.21
CA LEU A 443 -54.16 -9.51 -7.09
C LEU A 443 -54.88 -9.56 -5.74
N VAL A 444 -56.15 -9.94 -5.77
CA VAL A 444 -56.94 -10.23 -4.57
C VAL A 444 -56.43 -11.53 -3.95
N THR A 445 -56.26 -11.56 -2.63
CA THR A 445 -55.86 -12.78 -1.92
C THR A 445 -57.07 -13.43 -1.22
N PRO A 446 -56.99 -14.71 -0.81
CA PRO A 446 -58.08 -15.35 -0.05
C PRO A 446 -58.28 -14.79 1.36
N PHE A 447 -57.38 -13.92 1.84
CA PHE A 447 -57.43 -13.36 3.18
C PHE A 447 -58.09 -11.97 3.15
N PRO A 448 -59.04 -11.68 4.05
CA PRO A 448 -59.72 -10.38 4.07
C PRO A 448 -58.73 -9.25 4.32
N GLY A 449 -59.00 -8.08 3.72
CA GLY A 449 -58.15 -6.89 3.85
C GLY A 449 -56.71 -7.06 3.37
N THR A 450 -56.43 -8.04 2.50
CA THR A 450 -55.08 -8.36 2.01
C THR A 450 -54.99 -8.37 0.48
N LEU A 451 -54.10 -7.55 -0.08
CA LEU A 451 -53.84 -7.43 -1.53
C LEU A 451 -52.37 -7.68 -1.87
N LYS A 452 -52.13 -8.35 -3.00
CA LYS A 452 -50.79 -8.73 -3.46
C LYS A 452 -50.45 -8.05 -4.78
N VAL A 453 -49.48 -7.15 -4.77
CA VAL A 453 -49.04 -6.40 -5.95
C VAL A 453 -47.76 -7.01 -6.52
N ARG A 454 -47.69 -7.22 -7.84
CA ARG A 454 -46.49 -7.71 -8.55
C ARG A 454 -46.21 -6.89 -9.81
N TRP A 455 -44.94 -6.82 -10.22
CA TRP A 455 -44.51 -6.10 -11.42
C TRP A 455 -43.25 -6.69 -12.05
N SER A 456 -42.93 -6.29 -13.30
CA SER A 456 -41.74 -6.77 -14.01
C SER A 456 -40.43 -6.14 -13.52
N GLY A 457 -39.36 -6.94 -13.54
CA GLY A 457 -38.01 -6.53 -13.19
C GLY A 457 -37.42 -5.46 -14.12
N VAL A 458 -37.04 -4.30 -13.60
CA VAL A 458 -36.33 -3.25 -14.35
C VAL A 458 -34.81 -3.45 -14.20
N ARG A 459 -34.06 -3.46 -15.30
CA ARG A 459 -32.59 -3.60 -15.29
C ARG A 459 -31.95 -2.29 -14.81
N GLY A 460 -31.00 -2.37 -13.88
CA GLY A 460 -30.29 -1.21 -13.33
C GLY A 460 -30.94 -0.52 -12.14
N ARG A 461 -32.12 -0.97 -11.70
CA ARG A 461 -32.74 -0.52 -10.45
C ARG A 461 -31.90 -0.91 -9.23
N SER A 462 -31.92 -0.07 -8.21
CA SER A 462 -31.49 -0.39 -6.84
C SER A 462 -32.68 -0.78 -5.98
N ILE A 463 -33.77 -0.02 -6.03
CA ILE A 463 -35.02 -0.27 -5.30
C ILE A 463 -36.24 0.12 -6.14
N TYR A 464 -37.41 -0.35 -5.73
CA TYR A 464 -38.71 0.16 -6.16
C TYR A 464 -39.37 0.96 -5.04
N VAL A 465 -40.18 1.94 -5.42
CA VAL A 465 -41.16 2.61 -4.56
C VAL A 465 -42.54 2.16 -5.04
N LEU A 466 -43.32 1.55 -4.17
CA LEU A 466 -44.73 1.24 -4.41
C LEU A 466 -45.59 2.28 -3.71
N GLU A 467 -46.50 2.91 -4.45
CA GLU A 467 -47.46 3.88 -3.94
C GLU A 467 -48.88 3.36 -4.12
N MET A 468 -49.75 3.70 -3.17
CA MET A 468 -51.16 3.30 -3.13
C MET A 468 -52.06 4.51 -2.87
N THR A 469 -53.22 4.54 -3.50
CA THR A 469 -54.35 5.43 -3.17
C THR A 469 -55.63 4.63 -2.98
N ALA A 470 -56.54 5.15 -2.16
CA ALA A 470 -57.93 4.68 -1.99
C ALA A 470 -58.96 5.74 -2.46
N ILE A 471 -58.47 6.85 -3.01
CA ILE A 471 -59.21 7.99 -3.56
C ILE A 471 -58.94 8.02 -5.08
N ASP A 472 -59.63 8.86 -5.84
CA ASP A 472 -59.43 9.03 -7.28
C ASP A 472 -57.92 9.02 -7.68
N PRO A 473 -57.47 8.06 -8.52
CA PRO A 473 -56.09 7.98 -8.99
C PRO A 473 -55.58 9.23 -9.71
N LEU A 474 -56.48 10.09 -10.20
CA LEU A 474 -56.17 11.35 -10.85
C LEU A 474 -55.73 12.46 -9.88
N ASP A 475 -56.02 12.35 -8.58
CA ASP A 475 -55.55 13.30 -7.56
C ASP A 475 -54.09 12.98 -7.17
N PRO A 476 -53.12 13.87 -7.45
CA PRO A 476 -51.72 13.64 -7.08
C PRO A 476 -51.48 13.55 -5.57
N SER A 477 -52.36 14.13 -4.75
CA SER A 477 -52.23 14.21 -3.29
C SER A 477 -52.71 12.94 -2.56
N GLY A 478 -53.51 12.09 -3.21
CA GLY A 478 -54.03 10.84 -2.63
C GLY A 478 -53.00 9.71 -2.51
N TRP A 479 -51.84 9.82 -3.17
CA TRP A 479 -50.86 8.76 -3.28
C TRP A 479 -49.93 8.66 -2.06
N LYS A 480 -49.95 7.51 -1.38
CA LYS A 480 -49.12 7.21 -0.19
C LYS A 480 -48.14 6.09 -0.48
N VAL A 481 -46.86 6.30 -0.18
CA VAL A 481 -45.80 5.27 -0.29
C VAL A 481 -46.08 4.14 0.70
N GLN A 482 -46.18 2.91 0.21
CA GLN A 482 -46.39 1.70 1.02
C GLN A 482 -45.08 0.97 1.32
N VAL A 483 -44.19 0.84 0.33
CA VAL A 483 -42.89 0.17 0.52
C VAL A 483 -41.81 0.76 -0.37
N LYS A 484 -40.57 0.77 0.15
CA LYS A 484 -39.33 0.98 -0.61
C LYS A 484 -38.46 -0.27 -0.49
N GLY A 485 -38.15 -0.96 -1.59
CA GLY A 485 -37.38 -2.21 -1.51
C GLY A 485 -37.02 -2.86 -2.85
N GLY A 486 -36.11 -3.83 -2.84
CA GLY A 486 -35.58 -4.47 -4.07
C GLY A 486 -36.46 -5.57 -4.69
N LYS A 487 -37.45 -6.09 -3.95
CA LYS A 487 -38.39 -7.13 -4.41
C LYS A 487 -39.37 -6.55 -5.42
N ASN A 488 -39.75 -7.32 -6.44
CA ASN A 488 -40.74 -6.93 -7.47
C ASN A 488 -42.17 -7.45 -7.17
N ARG A 489 -42.43 -7.76 -5.90
CA ARG A 489 -43.72 -8.18 -5.37
C ARG A 489 -43.84 -7.70 -3.92
N TYR A 490 -45.04 -7.30 -3.53
CA TYR A 490 -45.35 -6.90 -2.17
C TYR A 490 -46.76 -7.35 -1.79
N GLU A 491 -47.00 -7.53 -0.49
CA GLU A 491 -48.25 -8.01 0.06
C GLU A 491 -48.65 -7.04 1.16
N ILE A 492 -49.81 -6.42 0.99
CA ILE A 492 -50.32 -5.33 1.81
C ILE A 492 -51.46 -5.91 2.63
N THR A 493 -51.40 -5.70 3.95
CA THR A 493 -52.37 -6.20 4.93
C THR A 493 -53.00 -5.01 5.66
N GLY A 494 -54.16 -5.21 6.28
CA GLY A 494 -54.86 -4.16 7.02
C GLY A 494 -55.59 -3.15 6.12
N LEU A 495 -56.08 -3.59 4.95
CA LEU A 495 -56.92 -2.80 4.05
C LEU A 495 -58.39 -2.93 4.42
N ASP A 496 -59.17 -1.87 4.19
CA ASP A 496 -60.61 -1.87 4.39
C ASP A 496 -61.30 -2.76 3.35
N SER A 497 -61.97 -3.83 3.80
CA SER A 497 -62.76 -4.71 2.93
C SER A 497 -63.77 -3.90 2.10
N ASN A 498 -64.06 -4.37 0.89
CA ASN A 498 -64.96 -3.74 -0.07
C ASN A 498 -64.46 -2.41 -0.68
N THR A 499 -63.28 -1.90 -0.29
CA THR A 499 -62.66 -0.69 -0.88
C THR A 499 -61.77 -1.02 -2.08
N VAL A 500 -61.74 -0.14 -3.08
CA VAL A 500 -60.85 -0.25 -4.25
C VAL A 500 -59.57 0.52 -4.00
N TYR A 501 -58.43 -0.15 -4.13
CA TYR A 501 -57.11 0.45 -4.00
C TYR A 501 -56.40 0.42 -5.36
N THR A 502 -55.75 1.54 -5.71
CA THR A 502 -54.97 1.70 -6.93
C THR A 502 -53.49 1.86 -6.61
N PHE A 503 -52.65 1.21 -7.40
CA PHE A 503 -51.22 1.06 -7.20
C PHE A 503 -50.42 1.56 -8.39
N ARG A 504 -49.27 2.18 -8.10
CA ARG A 504 -48.25 2.54 -9.11
C ARG A 504 -46.85 2.31 -8.54
N VAL A 505 -45.89 2.07 -9.43
CA VAL A 505 -44.52 1.70 -9.06
C VAL A 505 -43.52 2.58 -9.79
N THR A 506 -42.52 3.07 -9.05
CA THR A 506 -41.37 3.80 -9.60
C THR A 506 -40.09 3.03 -9.29
N ALA A 507 -39.22 2.82 -10.26
CA ALA A 507 -37.89 2.27 -10.02
C ALA A 507 -36.89 3.41 -9.71
N LEU A 508 -36.07 3.22 -8.68
CA LEU A 508 -34.96 4.11 -8.36
C LEU A 508 -33.64 3.37 -8.56
N GLY A 509 -32.64 4.03 -9.12
CA GLY A 509 -31.28 3.52 -9.25
C GLY A 509 -30.26 4.63 -9.40
N THR A 510 -29.03 4.28 -9.81
CA THR A 510 -27.91 5.23 -9.90
C THR A 510 -28.12 6.35 -10.91
N ALA A 511 -29.00 6.15 -11.90
CA ALA A 511 -29.38 7.17 -12.90
C ALA A 511 -30.60 8.02 -12.46
N GLY A 512 -31.08 7.89 -11.23
CA GLY A 512 -32.27 8.59 -10.71
C GLY A 512 -33.54 7.74 -10.74
N ALA A 513 -34.70 8.41 -10.78
CA ALA A 513 -36.00 7.77 -10.84
C ALA A 513 -36.41 7.44 -12.29
N SER A 514 -37.03 6.28 -12.50
CA SER A 514 -37.75 5.97 -13.73
C SER A 514 -39.01 6.83 -13.86
N PRO A 515 -39.61 6.93 -15.06
CA PRO A 515 -41.02 7.27 -15.16
C PRO A 515 -41.87 6.28 -14.34
N VAL A 516 -43.03 6.75 -13.90
CA VAL A 516 -44.00 5.96 -13.13
C VAL A 516 -44.57 4.85 -14.03
N SER A 517 -44.90 3.69 -13.45
CA SER A 517 -45.57 2.60 -14.14
C SER A 517 -47.01 2.94 -14.58
N ASP A 518 -47.57 2.08 -15.42
CA ASP A 518 -49.03 1.95 -15.55
C ASP A 518 -49.67 1.68 -14.17
N ILE A 519 -50.90 2.17 -13.98
CA ILE A 519 -51.67 1.95 -12.74
C ILE A 519 -52.36 0.58 -12.74
N ALA A 520 -52.45 -0.03 -11.57
CA ALA A 520 -53.22 -1.27 -11.36
C ALA A 520 -54.19 -1.11 -10.19
N SER A 521 -55.45 -1.50 -10.36
CA SER A 521 -56.46 -1.42 -9.30
C SER A 521 -56.94 -2.81 -8.89
N ALA A 522 -57.18 -3.03 -7.59
CA ALA A 522 -57.88 -4.19 -7.08
C ALA A 522 -58.78 -3.81 -5.90
N LYS A 523 -59.86 -4.55 -5.73
CA LYS A 523 -60.78 -4.41 -4.61
C LYS A 523 -60.36 -5.34 -3.48
N ALA A 524 -60.21 -4.83 -2.26
CA ALA A 524 -59.93 -5.68 -1.10
C ALA A 524 -61.15 -6.58 -0.81
N ALA A 525 -60.88 -7.86 -0.56
CA ALA A 525 -61.87 -8.83 -0.09
C ALA A 525 -62.27 -8.53 1.36
#